data_AF-A0A2E5DX50-F1
#
_entry.id   AF-A0A2E5DX50-F1
#
_cell.length_a   1.000
_cell.length_b   1.000
_cell.length_c   1.000
_cell.angle_alpha   90.00
_cell.angle_beta   90.00
_cell.angle_gamma   90.00
#
_symmetry.space_group_name_H-M   'P 1'
#
loop_
_entity.id
_entity.type
_entity.pdbx_description
1 polymer ?
#
loop_
_entity_poly.entity_id
_entity_poly.type
_entity_poly.pdbx_seq_one_letter_code
_entity_poly.pdbx_strand_id
1 'polypeptide(L)'
;MLVAGGFIGLIPINNNLAIEIKPKFSISNLTRIVSIAEDSFSTLSFFSKKYKESEYSNSVVFEFMAECLFNELQTLEREGVLKEYILKKENADQIRGRININDSIKMLWSHGHFNKASISYYDFTPDNPFNQLIKFTLKFCIEELALINSTKHSLREALIEYYSMFDMVSLTAHIGYNLACRDIDPTG
;
A
#
# COMPACT_ATOMS: atom_id res chain seq x y z
N MET A 1 -4.60 14.17 -41.16
CA MET A 1 -3.34 13.53 -40.72
C MET A 1 -3.53 13.17 -39.24
N LEU A 2 -3.41 11.90 -38.88
CA LEU A 2 -3.66 11.45 -37.51
C LEU A 2 -2.36 11.67 -36.71
N VAL A 3 -2.40 12.50 -35.66
CA VAL A 3 -1.24 12.85 -34.84
C VAL A 3 -1.49 12.40 -33.42
N ALA A 4 -0.66 11.48 -32.92
CA ALA A 4 -0.57 11.14 -31.51
C ALA A 4 0.10 12.32 -30.80
N GLY A 5 -0.67 13.23 -30.20
CA GLY A 5 -0.16 14.45 -29.56
C GLY A 5 0.84 14.17 -28.43
N GLY A 6 0.33 13.99 -27.20
CA GLY A 6 1.13 13.76 -25.98
C GLY A 6 0.75 12.50 -25.19
N PHE A 7 0.05 11.56 -25.82
CA PHE A 7 -0.50 10.38 -25.16
C PHE A 7 0.30 9.13 -25.55
N ILE A 8 0.59 8.27 -24.57
CA ILE A 8 1.31 6.99 -24.74
C ILE A 8 0.40 5.87 -24.22
N GLY A 9 0.33 4.73 -24.92
CA GLY A 9 -0.50 3.59 -24.55
C GLY A 9 -1.55 3.18 -25.59
N LEU A 10 -2.51 2.34 -25.18
CA LEU A 10 -3.58 1.82 -26.04
C LEU A 10 -4.80 2.76 -26.04
N ILE A 11 -5.06 3.47 -27.12
CA ILE A 11 -6.22 4.37 -27.24
C ILE A 11 -7.33 3.66 -28.04
N PRO A 12 -8.46 3.27 -27.41
CA PRO A 12 -9.58 2.69 -28.13
C PRO A 12 -10.26 3.73 -29.03
N ILE A 13 -10.57 3.34 -30.26
CA ILE A 13 -11.46 4.12 -31.13
C ILE A 13 -12.87 3.53 -31.09
N ASN A 14 -12.98 2.20 -30.99
CA ASN A 14 -14.23 1.48 -30.77
C ASN A 14 -13.95 0.12 -30.12
N ASN A 15 -14.97 -0.74 -29.99
CA ASN A 15 -14.85 -2.03 -29.30
C ASN A 15 -13.94 -3.05 -30.01
N ASN A 16 -13.62 -2.85 -31.29
CA ASN A 16 -12.84 -3.79 -32.09
C ASN A 16 -11.54 -3.18 -32.64
N LEU A 17 -11.27 -1.90 -32.35
CA LEU A 17 -10.14 -1.14 -32.89
C LEU A 17 -9.53 -0.26 -31.80
N ALA A 18 -8.26 -0.49 -31.52
CA ALA A 18 -7.44 0.32 -30.64
C ALA A 18 -6.14 0.72 -31.35
N ILE A 19 -5.68 1.93 -31.06
CA ILE A 19 -4.41 2.47 -31.53
C ILE A 19 -3.39 2.28 -30.42
N GLU A 20 -2.39 1.43 -30.65
CA GLU A 20 -1.25 1.29 -29.76
C GLU A 20 -0.20 2.37 -30.08
N ILE A 21 -0.03 3.33 -29.17
CA ILE A 21 0.99 4.37 -29.29
C ILE A 21 2.20 3.96 -28.46
N LYS A 22 3.23 3.44 -29.14
CA LYS A 22 4.51 3.10 -28.53
C LYS A 22 5.38 4.35 -28.36
N PRO A 23 6.00 4.56 -27.19
CA PRO A 23 6.93 5.68 -27.01
C PRO A 23 8.13 5.52 -27.94
N LYS A 24 8.61 6.65 -28.50
CA LYS A 24 9.83 6.68 -29.33
C LYS A 24 11.13 6.50 -28.52
N PHE A 25 11.02 6.42 -27.20
CA PHE A 25 12.11 6.21 -26.28
C PHE A 25 11.93 4.88 -25.55
N SER A 26 13.05 4.23 -25.19
CA SER A 26 13.05 3.02 -24.37
C SER A 26 12.31 3.28 -23.05
N ILE A 27 11.59 2.28 -22.52
CA ILE A 27 10.96 2.35 -21.20
C ILE A 27 11.99 2.65 -20.09
N SER A 28 13.27 2.29 -20.30
CA SER A 28 14.38 2.72 -19.43
C SER A 28 14.55 4.25 -19.34
N ASN A 29 14.05 5.03 -20.31
CA ASN A 29 14.02 6.49 -20.24
C ASN A 29 12.75 7.02 -19.57
N LEU A 30 11.70 6.21 -19.45
CA LEU A 30 10.48 6.59 -18.75
C LEU A 30 10.78 6.86 -17.27
N THR A 31 11.68 6.07 -16.68
CA THR A 31 12.16 6.24 -15.31
C THR A 31 12.78 7.63 -15.10
N ARG A 32 13.65 8.04 -16.04
CA ARG A 32 14.30 9.35 -16.05
C ARG A 32 13.29 10.49 -16.27
N ILE A 33 12.29 10.29 -17.11
CA ILE A 33 11.26 11.29 -17.39
C ILE A 33 10.36 11.48 -16.16
N VAL A 34 9.92 10.39 -15.53
CA VAL A 34 9.11 10.44 -14.30
C VAL A 34 9.91 11.05 -13.14
N SER A 35 11.20 10.72 -13.01
CA SER A 35 12.04 11.32 -11.95
C SER A 35 12.32 12.82 -12.15
N ILE A 36 12.24 13.32 -13.39
CA ILE A 36 12.45 14.75 -13.71
C ILE A 36 11.11 15.51 -13.67
N ALA A 37 9.99 14.83 -13.89
CA ALA A 37 8.67 15.43 -13.83
C ALA A 37 8.31 15.74 -12.36
N GLU A 38 8.64 16.95 -11.89
CA GLU A 38 8.23 17.50 -10.59
C GLU A 38 6.72 17.84 -10.51
N ASP A 39 5.91 17.37 -11.47
CA ASP A 39 4.52 17.76 -11.63
C ASP A 39 3.55 16.66 -11.15
N SER A 40 2.35 17.06 -10.74
CA SER A 40 1.36 16.14 -10.21
C SER A 40 0.80 15.21 -11.31
N PHE A 41 0.91 13.89 -11.10
CA PHE A 41 0.35 12.91 -12.05
C PHE A 41 -1.17 12.94 -12.01
N SER A 42 -1.81 13.45 -13.06
CA SER A 42 -3.25 13.38 -13.23
C SER A 42 -3.66 11.99 -13.73
N THR A 43 -4.38 11.22 -12.91
CA THR A 43 -4.99 9.95 -13.31
C THR A 43 -6.07 10.20 -14.36
N LEU A 44 -5.95 9.56 -15.53
CA LEU A 44 -6.98 9.60 -16.56
C LEU A 44 -8.17 8.72 -16.14
N SER A 45 -9.20 9.32 -15.53
CA SER A 45 -10.40 8.64 -15.03
C SER A 45 -11.21 7.89 -16.11
N PHE A 46 -10.97 8.18 -17.39
CA PHE A 46 -11.66 7.57 -18.54
C PHE A 46 -11.05 6.24 -18.98
N PHE A 47 -9.89 5.85 -18.44
CA PHE A 47 -9.16 4.62 -18.78
C PHE A 47 -9.52 3.40 -17.91
N SER A 48 -10.73 3.37 -17.35
CA SER A 48 -11.23 2.28 -16.50
C SER A 48 -11.65 1.01 -17.26
N LYS A 49 -11.47 0.94 -18.58
CA LYS A 49 -11.65 -0.31 -19.31
C LYS A 49 -10.51 -1.25 -18.91
N LYS A 50 -10.88 -2.38 -18.29
CA LYS A 50 -10.03 -3.57 -18.11
C LYS A 50 -9.60 -4.08 -19.50
N TYR A 51 -8.65 -3.40 -20.13
CA TYR A 51 -7.93 -3.96 -21.27
C TYR A 51 -7.31 -5.24 -20.76
N LYS A 52 -7.57 -6.35 -21.46
CA LYS A 52 -7.01 -7.68 -21.21
C LYS A 52 -5.63 -7.50 -20.59
N GLU A 53 -5.54 -7.80 -19.29
CA GLU A 53 -4.27 -7.95 -18.60
C GLU A 53 -3.49 -8.96 -19.44
N SER A 54 -2.57 -8.49 -20.27
CA SER A 54 -1.54 -9.39 -20.74
C SER A 54 -0.84 -9.85 -19.47
N GLU A 55 -0.79 -11.16 -19.24
CA GLU A 55 -0.17 -11.78 -18.05
C GLU A 55 1.27 -11.31 -17.80
N TYR A 56 1.87 -10.64 -18.78
CA TYR A 56 3.10 -9.86 -18.64
C TYR A 56 2.80 -8.47 -18.07
N SER A 57 2.63 -8.37 -16.75
CA SER A 57 2.95 -7.12 -16.05
C SER A 57 4.37 -6.71 -16.44
N ASN A 58 4.54 -5.51 -16.97
CA ASN A 58 5.86 -5.05 -17.40
C ASN A 58 6.77 -4.91 -16.16
N SER A 59 7.60 -5.92 -15.91
CA SER A 59 8.48 -6.02 -14.74
C SER A 59 9.30 -4.76 -14.53
N VAL A 60 9.71 -4.11 -15.63
CA VAL A 60 10.49 -2.87 -15.62
C VAL A 60 9.73 -1.72 -14.95
N VAL A 61 8.42 -1.60 -15.19
CA VAL A 61 7.59 -0.54 -14.59
C VAL A 61 7.39 -0.80 -13.10
N PHE A 62 7.18 -2.06 -12.72
CA PHE A 62 7.04 -2.42 -11.31
C PHE A 62 8.33 -2.21 -10.53
N GLU A 63 9.46 -2.67 -11.05
CA GLU A 63 10.78 -2.44 -10.47
C GLU A 63 11.09 -0.96 -10.32
N PHE A 64 10.69 -0.14 -11.28
CA PHE A 64 10.84 1.31 -11.19
C PHE A 64 9.99 1.91 -10.06
N MET A 65 8.73 1.51 -9.94
CA MET A 65 7.88 1.96 -8.83
C MET A 65 8.44 1.53 -7.46
N ALA A 66 9.01 0.34 -7.38
CA ALA A 66 9.68 -0.16 -6.17
C ALA A 66 10.95 0.66 -5.84
N GLU A 67 11.72 1.09 -6.84
CA GLU A 67 12.86 2.00 -6.65
C GLU A 67 12.43 3.40 -6.19
N CYS A 68 11.36 3.94 -6.76
CA CYS A 68 10.79 5.20 -6.30
C CYS A 68 10.37 5.09 -4.83
N LEU A 69 9.66 4.02 -4.47
CA LEU A 69 9.29 3.75 -3.08
C LEU A 69 10.52 3.68 -2.17
N PHE A 70 11.56 2.95 -2.57
CA PHE A 70 12.81 2.84 -1.82
C PHE A 70 13.45 4.22 -1.55
N ASN A 71 13.52 5.10 -2.55
CA ASN A 71 14.07 6.45 -2.37
C ASN A 71 13.27 7.27 -1.36
N GLU A 72 11.94 7.16 -1.36
CA GLU A 72 11.09 7.86 -0.38
C GLU A 72 11.25 7.27 1.03
N LEU A 73 11.46 5.95 1.17
CA LEU A 73 11.74 5.32 2.46
C LEU A 73 13.04 5.81 3.09
N GLN A 74 14.07 6.12 2.28
CA GLN A 74 15.32 6.71 2.80
C GLN A 74 15.08 8.09 3.44
N THR A 75 14.12 8.86 2.92
CA THR A 75 13.72 10.12 3.55
C THR A 75 12.93 9.86 4.83
N LEU A 76 11.99 8.92 4.79
CA LEU A 76 11.21 8.52 5.97
C LEU A 76 12.08 7.97 7.11
N GLU A 77 13.15 7.25 6.79
CA GLU A 77 14.11 6.75 7.79
C GLU A 77 14.78 7.88 8.57
N ARG A 78 15.13 8.98 7.88
CA ARG A 78 15.77 10.15 8.49
C ARG A 78 14.82 10.96 9.36
N GLU A 79 13.55 11.05 8.96
CA GLU A 79 12.52 11.81 9.68
C GLU A 79 11.85 11.00 10.80
N GLY A 80 11.85 9.67 10.68
CA GLY A 80 11.20 8.74 11.58
C GLY A 80 9.76 8.43 11.19
N VAL A 81 9.25 7.30 11.70
CA VAL A 81 7.88 6.85 11.45
C VAL A 81 6.86 7.80 12.08
N LEU A 82 5.81 8.15 11.34
CA LEU A 82 4.70 8.96 11.83
C LEU A 82 4.05 8.31 13.07
N LYS A 83 3.92 9.07 14.16
CA LYS A 83 3.19 8.64 15.35
C LYS A 83 2.05 9.59 15.63
N GLU A 84 0.90 9.03 15.98
CA GLU A 84 -0.32 9.80 16.20
C GLU A 84 -0.99 9.40 17.52
N TYR A 85 -1.75 10.34 18.08
CA TYR A 85 -2.59 10.08 19.25
C TYR A 85 -3.91 9.46 18.81
N ILE A 86 -4.06 8.15 19.01
CA ILE A 86 -5.27 7.42 18.67
C ILE A 86 -6.08 7.13 19.93
N LEU A 87 -7.38 7.41 19.90
CA LEU A 87 -8.27 7.09 21.02
C LEU A 87 -8.43 5.58 21.15
N LYS A 88 -7.88 4.99 22.22
CA LYS A 88 -8.08 3.60 22.60
C LYS A 88 -9.12 3.48 23.70
N LYS A 89 -9.94 2.43 23.61
CA LYS A 89 -10.89 2.01 24.63
C LYS A 89 -10.60 0.57 24.99
N GLU A 90 -10.34 0.31 26.26
CA GLU A 90 -10.04 -1.04 26.74
C GLU A 90 -10.60 -1.27 28.15
N ASN A 91 -10.74 -2.53 28.52
CA ASN A 91 -11.08 -2.94 29.88
C ASN A 91 -9.78 -3.36 30.57
N ALA A 92 -9.29 -2.52 31.47
CA ALA A 92 -7.99 -2.71 32.10
C ALA A 92 -8.10 -2.72 33.62
N ASP A 93 -7.17 -3.44 34.24
CA ASP A 93 -7.02 -3.50 35.70
C ASP A 93 -6.22 -2.27 36.18
N GLN A 94 -5.32 -1.75 35.33
CA GLN A 94 -4.59 -0.52 35.57
C GLN A 94 -5.32 0.66 34.93
N ILE A 95 -5.83 1.56 35.77
CA ILE A 95 -6.57 2.74 35.29
C ILE A 95 -5.62 3.77 34.69
N ARG A 96 -5.85 4.12 33.42
CA ARG A 96 -5.17 5.21 32.70
C ARG A 96 -6.19 6.05 31.93
N GLY A 97 -5.95 7.36 31.85
CA GLY A 97 -6.84 8.29 31.16
C GLY A 97 -8.22 8.39 31.81
N ARG A 98 -9.28 8.39 30.99
CA ARG A 98 -10.67 8.59 31.42
C ARG A 98 -11.38 7.27 31.65
N ILE A 99 -11.90 7.06 32.86
CA ILE A 99 -12.78 5.94 33.19
C ILE A 99 -14.18 6.17 32.58
N ASN A 100 -14.69 5.18 31.86
CA ASN A 100 -16.07 5.11 31.42
C ASN A 100 -16.90 4.37 32.48
N ILE A 101 -17.42 5.11 33.45
CA ILE A 101 -18.14 4.54 34.61
C ILE A 101 -19.37 3.74 34.15
N ASN A 102 -20.15 4.29 33.20
CA ASN A 102 -21.34 3.61 32.68
C ASN A 102 -21.00 2.26 32.05
N ASP A 103 -19.94 2.20 31.24
CA ASP A 103 -19.50 0.98 30.58
C ASP A 103 -18.89 0.00 31.59
N SER A 104 -18.14 0.51 32.57
CA SER A 104 -17.55 -0.28 33.67
C SER A 104 -18.63 -0.97 34.51
N ILE A 105 -19.69 -0.24 34.88
CA ILE A 105 -20.81 -0.80 35.64
C ILE A 105 -21.51 -1.90 34.84
N LYS A 106 -21.87 -1.61 33.58
CA LYS A 106 -22.67 -2.51 32.73
C LYS A 106 -21.93 -3.76 32.29
N MET A 107 -20.65 -3.63 31.94
CA MET A 107 -19.88 -4.72 31.34
C MET A 107 -19.05 -5.50 32.36
N LEU A 108 -18.60 -4.87 33.45
CA LEU A 108 -17.63 -5.48 34.38
C LEU A 108 -18.19 -5.62 35.80
N TRP A 109 -18.56 -4.54 36.46
CA TRP A 109 -18.90 -4.56 37.89
C TRP A 109 -20.20 -5.30 38.19
N SER A 110 -21.21 -5.22 37.32
CA SER A 110 -22.43 -6.00 37.45
C SER A 110 -22.20 -7.52 37.37
N HIS A 111 -21.09 -7.94 36.78
CA HIS A 111 -20.68 -9.34 36.64
C HIS A 111 -19.63 -9.75 37.70
N GLY A 112 -19.38 -8.90 38.71
CA GLY A 112 -18.46 -9.18 39.81
C GLY A 112 -16.98 -8.85 39.53
N HIS A 113 -16.65 -8.27 38.38
CA HIS A 113 -15.27 -7.90 38.02
C HIS A 113 -14.90 -6.49 38.51
N PHE A 114 -14.85 -6.28 39.83
CA PHE A 114 -14.58 -4.97 40.43
C PHE A 114 -13.13 -4.49 40.32
N ASN A 115 -12.21 -5.40 40.00
CA ASN A 115 -10.79 -5.10 39.81
C ASN A 115 -10.47 -4.53 38.42
N LYS A 116 -11.48 -4.40 37.54
CA LYS A 116 -11.32 -3.90 36.16
C LYS A 116 -12.20 -2.69 35.95
N ALA A 117 -11.77 -1.78 35.07
CA ALA A 117 -12.58 -0.67 34.62
C ALA A 117 -12.48 -0.50 33.11
N SER A 118 -13.58 -0.09 32.49
CA SER A 118 -13.57 0.36 31.11
C SER A 118 -12.97 1.75 31.05
N ILE A 119 -11.85 1.90 30.35
CA ILE A 119 -11.10 3.15 30.25
C ILE A 119 -10.97 3.59 28.80
N SER A 120 -10.71 4.89 28.63
CA SER A 120 -10.48 5.53 27.34
C SER A 120 -9.34 6.52 27.46
N TYR A 121 -8.33 6.39 26.62
CA TYR A 121 -7.15 7.24 26.61
C TYR A 121 -6.61 7.42 25.20
N TYR A 122 -5.85 8.49 24.98
CA TYR A 122 -5.13 8.69 23.73
C TYR A 122 -3.77 8.01 23.83
N ASP A 123 -3.53 7.04 22.95
CA ASP A 123 -2.28 6.31 22.86
C ASP A 123 -1.42 6.90 21.74
N PHE A 124 -0.17 7.22 22.05
CA PHE A 124 0.78 7.75 21.06
C PHE A 124 1.46 6.58 20.35
N THR A 125 0.91 6.18 19.20
CA THR A 125 1.26 4.92 18.55
C THR A 125 1.72 5.15 17.11
N PRO A 126 2.70 4.38 16.61
CA PRO A 126 3.02 4.31 15.19
C PRO A 126 1.97 3.49 14.40
N ASP A 127 1.07 2.77 15.08
CA ASP A 127 0.04 1.93 14.43
C ASP A 127 -1.14 2.78 13.93
N ASN A 128 -0.90 3.56 12.87
CA ASN A 128 -1.90 4.36 12.17
C ASN A 128 -2.13 3.84 10.74
N PRO A 129 -3.25 4.20 10.10
CA PRO A 129 -3.60 3.69 8.77
C PRO A 129 -2.55 3.96 7.68
N PHE A 130 -1.80 5.07 7.76
CA PHE A 130 -0.76 5.40 6.79
C PHE A 130 0.43 4.45 6.88
N ASN A 131 0.91 4.20 8.10
CA ASN A 131 2.00 3.25 8.31
C ASN A 131 1.59 1.81 8.01
N GLN A 132 0.32 1.46 8.27
CA GLN A 132 -0.23 0.16 7.86
C GLN A 132 -0.23 0.00 6.34
N LEU A 133 -0.62 1.05 5.60
CA LEU A 133 -0.57 1.07 4.14
C LEU A 133 0.86 0.89 3.63
N ILE A 134 1.81 1.66 4.17
CA ILE A 134 3.23 1.55 3.78
C ILE A 134 3.74 0.13 4.04
N LYS A 135 3.49 -0.43 5.23
CA LYS A 135 3.90 -1.81 5.57
C LYS A 135 3.28 -2.85 4.62
N PHE A 136 2.01 -2.67 4.25
CA PHE A 136 1.34 -3.53 3.28
C PHE A 136 1.97 -3.42 1.88
N THR A 137 2.24 -2.20 1.41
CA THR A 137 2.90 -1.96 0.13
C THR A 137 4.30 -2.58 0.09
N LEU A 138 5.07 -2.45 1.17
CA LEU A 138 6.39 -3.10 1.28
C LEU A 138 6.29 -4.62 1.15
N LYS A 139 5.34 -5.24 1.87
CA LYS A 139 5.09 -6.67 1.77
C LYS A 139 4.75 -7.09 0.34
N PHE A 140 3.83 -6.38 -0.29
CA PHE A 140 3.44 -6.61 -1.69
C PHE A 140 4.64 -6.50 -2.63
N CYS A 141 5.46 -5.46 -2.49
CA CYS A 141 6.67 -5.29 -3.29
C CYS A 141 7.68 -6.43 -3.13
N ILE A 142 7.91 -6.89 -1.90
CA ILE A 142 8.84 -7.99 -1.61
C ILE A 142 8.36 -9.32 -2.23
N GLU A 143 7.06 -9.60 -2.14
CA GLU A 143 6.42 -10.80 -2.70
C GLU A 143 6.46 -10.78 -4.23
N GLU A 144 6.04 -9.68 -4.86
CA GLU A 144 6.01 -9.55 -6.32
C GLU A 144 7.42 -9.54 -6.94
N LEU A 145 8.41 -8.89 -6.30
CA LEU A 145 9.80 -8.94 -6.77
C LEU A 145 10.37 -10.37 -6.73
N ALA A 146 9.94 -11.19 -5.77
CA ALA A 146 10.31 -12.61 -5.71
C ALA A 146 9.64 -13.42 -6.84
N LEU A 147 8.37 -13.15 -7.16
CA LEU A 147 7.65 -13.84 -8.24
C LEU A 147 8.22 -13.53 -9.62
N ILE A 148 8.63 -12.28 -9.86
CA ILE A 148 9.15 -11.81 -11.15
C ILE A 148 10.60 -12.31 -11.39
N ASN A 149 11.26 -12.94 -10.40
CA ASN A 149 12.68 -13.28 -10.42
C ASN A 149 13.55 -12.08 -10.84
N SER A 150 13.24 -10.90 -10.29
CA SER A 150 13.99 -9.69 -10.61
C SER A 150 15.47 -9.86 -10.29
N THR A 151 16.34 -9.33 -11.16
CA THR A 151 17.80 -9.30 -10.94
C THR A 151 18.20 -8.31 -9.83
N LYS A 152 17.27 -7.48 -9.35
CA LYS A 152 17.49 -6.46 -8.31
C LYS A 152 17.39 -7.04 -6.89
N HIS A 153 18.20 -8.05 -6.59
CA HIS A 153 18.22 -8.66 -5.26
C HIS A 153 18.54 -7.65 -4.14
N SER A 154 19.42 -6.68 -4.38
CA SER A 154 19.76 -5.64 -3.41
C SER A 154 18.57 -4.76 -3.02
N LEU A 155 17.70 -4.42 -3.99
CA LEU A 155 16.49 -3.64 -3.73
C LEU A 155 15.54 -4.41 -2.82
N ARG A 156 15.34 -5.69 -3.10
CA ARG A 156 14.47 -6.55 -2.29
C ARG A 156 14.96 -6.66 -0.84
N GLU A 157 16.26 -6.89 -0.64
CA GLU A 157 16.84 -6.97 0.72
C GLU A 157 16.68 -5.64 1.48
N ALA A 158 16.89 -4.51 0.80
CA ALA A 158 16.69 -3.21 1.43
C ALA A 158 15.21 -2.96 1.80
N LEU A 159 14.26 -3.38 0.97
CA LEU A 159 12.83 -3.30 1.30
C LEU A 159 12.46 -4.19 2.51
N ILE A 160 13.13 -5.34 2.69
CA ILE A 160 12.95 -6.20 3.87
C ILE A 160 13.45 -5.50 5.15
N GLU A 161 14.59 -4.81 5.07
CA GLU A 161 15.10 -4.02 6.20
C GLU A 161 14.10 -2.93 6.58
N TYR A 162 13.59 -2.16 5.61
CA TYR A 162 12.56 -1.17 5.87
C TYR A 162 11.25 -1.76 6.39
N TYR A 163 10.88 -2.97 5.96
CA TYR A 163 9.71 -3.66 6.49
C TYR A 163 9.82 -3.91 8.00
N SER A 164 11.03 -4.24 8.50
CA SER A 164 11.27 -4.45 9.93
C SER A 164 11.12 -3.16 10.77
N MET A 165 11.35 -1.98 10.17
CA MET A 165 11.11 -0.68 10.82
C MET A 165 9.65 -0.51 11.27
N PHE A 166 8.72 -1.20 10.60
CA PHE A 166 7.29 -1.15 10.90
C PHE A 166 6.81 -2.34 11.74
N ASP A 167 7.69 -3.06 12.45
CA ASP A 167 7.30 -4.24 13.25
C ASP A 167 6.20 -3.95 14.28
N MET A 168 6.18 -2.75 14.86
CA MET A 168 5.14 -2.32 15.82
C MET A 168 3.79 -1.95 15.17
N VAL A 169 3.70 -1.99 13.83
CA VAL A 169 2.50 -1.65 13.07
C VAL A 169 1.76 -2.92 12.65
N SER A 170 0.47 -2.97 12.90
CA SER A 170 -0.36 -4.13 12.61
C SER A 170 -0.60 -4.26 11.10
N LEU A 171 -0.44 -5.44 10.49
CA LEU A 171 -0.99 -5.65 9.15
C LEU A 171 -2.51 -5.77 9.28
N THR A 172 -3.24 -4.77 8.82
CA THR A 172 -4.69 -4.83 8.76
C THR A 172 -5.11 -5.89 7.75
N ALA A 173 -5.61 -7.03 8.23
CA ALA A 173 -6.25 -8.06 7.41
C ALA A 173 -7.58 -7.61 6.76
N HIS A 174 -7.98 -6.36 6.97
CA HIS A 174 -9.31 -5.83 6.65
C HIS A 174 -9.38 -4.93 5.41
N ILE A 175 -8.27 -4.70 4.69
CA ILE A 175 -8.37 -4.17 3.33
C ILE A 175 -8.74 -5.35 2.43
N GLY A 176 -10.03 -5.70 2.44
CA GLY A 176 -10.66 -6.69 1.59
C GLY A 176 -10.68 -6.28 0.12
N TYR A 177 -9.51 -6.15 -0.50
CA TYR A 177 -9.42 -6.37 -1.92
C TYR A 177 -9.37 -7.89 -2.13
N ASN A 178 -10.51 -8.42 -2.58
CA ASN A 178 -10.61 -9.67 -3.31
C ASN A 178 -9.49 -9.73 -4.37
N LEU A 179 -8.37 -10.37 -4.01
CA LEU A 179 -7.50 -11.07 -4.96
C LEU A 179 -7.97 -12.54 -5.14
N ALA A 180 -9.18 -12.87 -4.67
CA ALA A 180 -9.93 -14.07 -5.05
C ALA A 180 -10.42 -13.97 -6.51
N CYS A 181 -9.46 -13.89 -7.43
CA CYS A 181 -9.60 -14.19 -8.86
C CYS A 181 -8.30 -14.85 -9.33
N ARG A 182 -7.76 -15.79 -8.56
CA ARG A 182 -6.77 -16.78 -8.99
C ARG A 182 -7.04 -18.12 -8.31
N ASP A 183 -8.30 -18.57 -8.35
CA ASP A 183 -8.56 -20.00 -8.35
C ASP A 183 -8.22 -20.49 -9.77
N ILE A 184 -6.97 -20.90 -9.94
CA ILE A 184 -6.59 -21.80 -11.02
C ILE A 184 -7.09 -23.16 -10.56
N ASP A 185 -8.26 -23.58 -11.06
CA ASP A 185 -8.67 -24.97 -11.03
C ASP A 185 -7.58 -25.83 -11.69
N PRO A 186 -6.95 -26.79 -10.98
CA PRO A 186 -6.09 -27.77 -11.61
C PRO A 186 -6.94 -29.00 -11.89
N THR A 187 -7.54 -29.09 -13.08
CA THR A 187 -7.76 -30.32 -13.89
C THR A 187 -8.93 -30.16 -14.87
N GLY A 188 -8.62 -30.38 -16.16
CA GLY A 188 -9.54 -30.41 -17.29
C GLY A 188 -8.77 -30.47 -18.59
#